data_AF-A0A7C9DJP5-F1
#
_entry.id   AF-A0A7C9DJP5-F1
#
_cell.length_a   1.000
_cell.length_b   1.000
_cell.length_c   1.000
_cell.angle_alpha   90.00
_cell.angle_beta   90.00
_cell.angle_gamma   90.00
#
_symmetry.space_group_name_H-M   'P 1'
#
loop_
_entity.id
_entity.type
_entity.pdbx_description
1 polymer ?
#
loop_
_entity_poly.entity_id
_entity_poly.type
_entity_poly.pdbx_seq_one_letter_code
_entity_poly.pdbx_strand_id
1 'polypeptide(L)'
;MTVFCPMNLNQTRFIVMGNMFCSEYPIHRRFDLKGSRHGRTTQKPEAEIDETTTLKDLDLNYVFRLQRSWYQELIKQIERDCEFLEAERIMDYSLLVGIHFRN
;
A
#
# COMPACT_ATOMS: atom_id res chain seq x y z
N MET A 1 -2.24 14.78 -11.37
CA MET A 1 -1.18 15.28 -10.48
C MET A 1 -1.18 16.80 -10.58
N THR A 2 -1.72 17.50 -9.59
CA THR A 2 -1.73 18.98 -9.58
C THR A 2 -0.77 19.43 -8.49
N VAL A 3 0.30 20.12 -8.88
CA VAL A 3 1.28 20.68 -7.94
C VAL A 3 0.91 22.14 -7.71
N PHE A 4 0.54 22.48 -6.48
CA PHE A 4 0.35 23.87 -6.07
C PHE A 4 1.57 24.35 -5.30
N CYS A 5 1.98 25.58 -5.57
CA CYS A 5 3.12 26.24 -4.94
C CYS A 5 2.65 27.61 -4.43
N PRO A 6 2.37 27.79 -3.13
CA PRO A 6 2.11 29.13 -2.59
C PRO A 6 3.42 29.94 -2.61
N MET A 7 3.36 31.18 -3.09
CA MET A 7 4.53 32.07 -3.10
C MET A 7 4.73 32.70 -1.72
N ASN A 8 5.96 32.53 -1.22
CA ASN A 8 6.64 33.16 -0.07
C ASN A 8 6.73 32.33 1.23
N LEU A 9 8.00 32.02 1.57
CA LEU A 9 8.59 31.38 2.75
C LEU A 9 8.20 29.90 2.98
N ASN A 10 9.17 29.02 2.69
CA ASN A 10 9.11 27.54 2.58
C ASN A 10 8.23 27.00 1.45
N GLN A 11 8.85 26.78 0.28
CA GLN A 11 8.21 26.18 -0.89
C GLN A 11 7.76 24.75 -0.57
N THR A 12 6.49 24.60 -0.20
CA THR A 12 5.86 23.29 0.05
C THR A 12 5.20 22.80 -1.22
N ARG A 13 5.57 21.60 -1.68
CA ARG A 13 4.92 20.91 -2.80
C ARG A 13 4.04 19.80 -2.24
N PHE A 14 2.79 19.73 -2.66
CA PHE A 14 1.91 18.61 -2.36
C PHE A 14 1.37 17.99 -3.64
N ILE A 15 1.01 16.71 -3.57
CA ILE A 15 0.37 15.96 -4.64
C ILE A 15 -1.00 15.53 -4.12
N VAL A 16 -2.05 15.87 -4.84
CA VAL A 16 -3.38 15.32 -4.61
C VAL A 16 -3.56 14.08 -5.48
N MET A 17 -3.94 12.98 -4.84
CA MET A 17 -4.10 11.65 -5.43
C MET A 17 -5.29 10.93 -4.80
N GLY A 18 -5.76 9.86 -5.44
CA GLY A 18 -6.88 9.06 -4.92
C GLY A 18 -6.52 8.38 -3.60
N ASN A 19 -7.49 8.34 -2.67
CA ASN A 19 -7.35 7.58 -1.44
C ASN A 19 -7.76 6.11 -1.67
N MET A 20 -6.80 5.19 -1.63
CA MET A 20 -7.01 3.76 -1.87
C MET A 20 -7.90 3.07 -0.81
N PHE A 21 -8.05 3.67 0.37
CA PHE A 21 -8.88 3.13 1.46
C PHE A 21 -10.21 3.88 1.62
N CYS A 22 -10.60 4.70 0.64
CA CYS A 22 -11.93 5.31 0.62
C CYS A 22 -12.97 4.25 0.28
N SER A 23 -13.57 3.64 1.30
CA SER A 23 -14.55 2.57 1.18
C SER A 23 -15.69 2.76 2.18
N GLU A 24 -16.87 2.24 1.86
CA GLU A 24 -18.00 2.14 2.78
C GLU A 24 -17.75 1.09 3.89
N TYR A 25 -16.76 0.22 3.70
CA TYR A 25 -16.40 -0.83 4.63
C TYR A 25 -15.19 -0.44 5.48
N PRO A 26 -15.19 -0.72 6.80
CA PRO A 26 -14.04 -0.47 7.66
C PRO A 26 -12.84 -1.34 7.27
N ILE A 27 -11.66 -0.74 7.18
CA ILE A 27 -10.41 -1.45 6.91
C ILE A 27 -9.81 -1.90 8.23
N HIS A 28 -9.95 -3.19 8.56
CA HIS A 28 -9.52 -3.75 9.84
C HIS A 28 -8.00 -4.00 9.91
N ARG A 29 -7.35 -4.23 8.78
CA ARG A 29 -5.89 -4.42 8.68
C ARG A 29 -5.34 -3.70 7.46
N ARG A 30 -4.18 -3.06 7.61
CA ARG A 30 -3.47 -2.33 6.57
C ARG A 30 -2.04 -2.85 6.48
N PHE A 31 -1.54 -3.03 5.27
CA PHE A 31 -0.18 -3.51 5.01
C PHE A 31 0.53 -2.67 3.96
N ASP A 32 1.79 -2.32 4.23
CA ASP A 32 2.78 -1.81 3.29
C ASP A 32 3.72 -2.96 2.93
N LEU A 33 3.61 -3.50 1.72
CA LEU A 33 4.37 -4.66 1.27
C LEU A 33 5.36 -4.23 0.18
N LYS A 34 6.66 -4.49 0.36
CA LYS A 34 7.67 -4.31 -0.70
C LYS A 34 8.31 -5.62 -1.18
N GLY A 35 8.09 -6.73 -0.48
CA GLY A 35 8.72 -8.02 -0.75
C GLY A 35 10.13 -8.18 -0.16
N SER A 36 10.70 -7.16 0.50
CA SER A 36 11.98 -7.26 1.20
C SER A 36 11.81 -7.73 2.66
N ARG A 37 12.91 -7.94 3.40
CA ARG A 37 12.86 -8.44 4.80
C ARG A 37 13.46 -7.49 5.83
N HIS A 38 14.45 -6.69 5.44
CA HIS A 38 15.13 -5.79 6.37
C HIS A 38 14.22 -4.61 6.75
N GLY A 39 14.02 -4.39 8.05
CA GLY A 39 13.14 -3.33 8.57
C GLY A 39 11.65 -3.53 8.27
N ARG A 40 11.24 -4.76 7.96
CA ARG A 40 9.88 -5.12 7.54
C ARG A 40 8.99 -5.71 8.62
N THR A 41 9.24 -5.32 9.86
CA THR A 41 8.40 -5.63 11.02
C THR A 41 7.94 -4.32 11.64
N THR A 42 6.71 -4.30 12.12
CA THR A 42 6.17 -3.17 12.86
C THR A 42 6.75 -3.18 14.28
N GLN A 43 7.16 -2.03 14.80
CA GLN A 43 7.77 -1.94 16.13
C GLN A 43 6.74 -1.93 17.27
N LYS A 44 5.46 -1.73 16.95
CA LYS A 44 4.39 -1.71 17.94
C LYS A 44 4.15 -3.12 18.50
N PRO A 45 4.00 -3.27 19.83
CA PRO A 45 3.52 -4.51 20.43
C PRO A 45 2.15 -4.91 19.86
N GLU A 46 1.87 -6.21 19.80
CA GLU A 46 0.62 -6.73 19.24
C GLU A 46 -0.64 -6.18 19.93
N ALA A 47 -0.56 -5.94 21.23
CA ALA A 47 -1.64 -5.35 22.03
C ALA A 47 -1.97 -3.88 21.66
N GLU A 48 -1.05 -3.18 20.98
CA GLU A 48 -1.21 -1.79 20.54
C GLU A 48 -1.53 -1.68 19.04
N ILE A 49 -1.66 -2.82 18.35
CA ILE A 49 -2.03 -2.84 16.93
C ILE A 49 -3.52 -2.55 16.81
N ASP A 50 -3.83 -1.45 16.14
CA ASP A 50 -5.18 -1.03 15.80
C ASP A 50 -5.39 -0.96 14.27
N GLU A 51 -6.59 -0.59 13.84
CA GLU A 51 -6.97 -0.49 12.43
C GLU A 51 -6.23 0.63 11.67
N THR A 52 -5.60 1.56 12.40
CA THR A 52 -4.83 2.66 11.81
C THR A 52 -3.36 2.29 11.61
N THR A 53 -2.91 1.21 12.25
CA THR A 53 -1.54 0.74 12.19
C THR A 53 -1.26 0.06 10.85
N THR A 54 -0.28 0.58 10.11
CA THR A 54 0.19 -0.03 8.86
C THR A 54 1.26 -1.08 9.16
N LEU A 55 0.89 -2.34 8.98
CA LEU A 55 1.75 -3.51 9.13
C LEU A 55 2.67 -3.68 7.91
N LYS A 56 3.71 -4.51 8.03
CA LYS A 56 4.72 -4.72 6.98
C LYS A 56 4.84 -6.18 6.57
N ASP A 57 5.80 -6.47 5.69
CA ASP A 57 5.99 -7.78 5.06
C ASP A 57 6.12 -8.94 6.06
N LEU A 58 6.84 -8.77 7.17
CA LEU A 58 7.05 -9.82 8.16
C LEU A 58 5.91 -9.95 9.17
N ASP A 59 5.01 -8.96 9.22
CA ASP A 59 3.80 -8.99 10.05
C ASP A 59 2.64 -9.67 9.31
N LEU A 60 2.77 -9.89 8.00
CA LEU A 60 1.73 -10.48 7.16
C LEU A 60 1.59 -11.98 7.44
N ASN A 61 0.56 -12.35 8.19
CA ASN A 61 0.21 -13.73 8.54
C ASN A 61 -1.01 -14.28 7.78
N TYR A 62 -1.36 -13.66 6.65
CA TYR A 62 -2.51 -14.04 5.83
C TYR A 62 -2.10 -14.66 4.49
N VAL A 63 -2.94 -15.58 4.00
CA VAL A 63 -2.87 -16.10 2.64
C VAL A 63 -4.10 -15.63 1.88
N PHE A 64 -3.91 -14.84 0.83
CA PHE A 64 -4.99 -14.35 -0.01
C PHE A 64 -5.38 -15.42 -1.04
N ARG A 65 -6.65 -15.83 -1.02
CA ARG A 65 -7.21 -16.77 -2.00
C ARG A 65 -8.19 -16.03 -2.89
N LEU A 66 -7.86 -16.00 -4.19
CA LEU A 66 -8.65 -15.34 -5.22
C LEU A 66 -9.19 -16.38 -6.19
N GLN A 67 -10.33 -16.08 -6.81
CA GLN A 67 -10.79 -16.85 -7.96
C GLN A 67 -9.74 -16.75 -9.09
N ARG A 68 -9.59 -17.83 -9.87
CA ARG A 68 -8.53 -17.93 -10.87
C ARG A 68 -8.50 -16.76 -11.86
N SER A 69 -9.66 -16.33 -12.34
CA SER A 69 -9.77 -15.19 -13.28
C SER A 69 -9.27 -13.89 -12.64
N TRP A 70 -9.71 -13.58 -11.42
CA TRP A 70 -9.30 -12.39 -10.67
C TRP A 70 -7.80 -12.40 -10.37
N TYR A 71 -7.26 -13.54 -9.97
CA TYR A 71 -5.82 -13.69 -9.75
C TYR A 71 -5.01 -13.40 -11.02
N GLN A 72 -5.43 -13.95 -12.17
CA GLN A 72 -4.75 -13.75 -13.44
C GLN A 72 -4.75 -12.28 -13.86
N GLU A 73 -5.89 -11.60 -13.76
CA GLU A 73 -5.96 -10.17 -14.10
C GLU A 73 -5.16 -9.31 -13.13
N LEU A 74 -5.17 -9.62 -11.82
CA LEU A 74 -4.39 -8.90 -10.82
C LEU A 74 -2.88 -9.03 -11.08
N ILE A 75 -2.37 -10.25 -11.27
CA ILE A 75 -0.94 -10.47 -11.51
C ILE A 75 -0.49 -9.80 -12.81
N LYS A 76 -1.28 -9.94 -13.87
CA LYS A 76 -1.00 -9.30 -15.16
C LYS A 76 -0.92 -7.77 -15.06
N GLN A 77 -1.77 -7.15 -14.23
CA GLN A 77 -1.69 -5.71 -13.99
C GLN A 77 -0.44 -5.34 -13.18
N ILE A 78 -0.14 -6.09 -12.10
CA ILE A 78 1.06 -5.87 -11.28
C ILE A 78 2.33 -5.99 -12.12
N GLU A 79 2.44 -7.00 -12.98
CA GLU A 79 3.59 -7.19 -13.86
C GLU A 79 3.82 -5.97 -14.77
N ARG A 80 2.76 -5.46 -15.40
CA ARG A 80 2.85 -4.26 -16.26
C ARG A 80 3.23 -3.00 -15.49
N ASP A 81 2.67 -2.83 -14.29
CA ASP A 81 2.99 -1.67 -13.46
C ASP A 81 4.46 -1.74 -12.99
N CYS A 82 4.97 -2.93 -12.65
CA CYS A 82 6.36 -3.15 -12.33
C CYS A 82 7.30 -2.90 -13.53
N GLU A 83 6.94 -3.37 -14.73
CA GLU A 83 7.69 -3.07 -15.97
C GLU A 83 7.80 -1.56 -16.21
N PHE A 84 6.70 -0.82 -16.02
CA PHE A 84 6.70 0.63 -16.13
C PHE A 84 7.61 1.30 -15.09
N LEU A 85 7.49 0.92 -13.81
CA LEU A 85 8.30 1.48 -12.74
C LEU A 85 9.79 1.19 -12.94
N GLU A 86 10.14 -0.02 -13.41
CA GLU A 86 11.51 -0.40 -13.74
C GLU A 86 12.06 0.43 -14.90
N ALA A 87 11.29 0.60 -15.98
CA ALA A 87 11.69 1.42 -17.13
C ALA A 87 11.98 2.88 -16.73
N GLU A 88 11.19 3.43 -15.81
CA GLU A 88 11.39 4.77 -15.24
C GLU A 88 12.44 4.81 -14.11
N ARG A 89 13.08 3.67 -13.79
CA ARG A 89 14.07 3.52 -12.71
C ARG A 89 13.54 3.93 -11.34
N ILE A 90 12.25 3.76 -11.12
CA ILE A 90 11.58 4.03 -9.86
C ILE A 90 11.68 2.78 -8.99
N MET A 91 12.17 2.96 -7.77
CA MET A 91 12.29 1.89 -6.77
C MET A 91 11.62 2.32 -5.47
N ASP A 92 11.70 1.48 -4.45
CA ASP A 92 11.19 1.75 -3.10
C ASP A 92 9.67 2.02 -3.03
N TYR A 93 8.92 1.58 -4.03
CA TYR A 93 7.46 1.55 -3.99
C TYR A 93 6.94 0.33 -3.21
N SER A 94 5.76 0.49 -2.61
CA SER A 94 5.08 -0.56 -1.85
C SER A 94 3.71 -0.83 -2.43
N LEU A 95 3.27 -2.08 -2.37
CA LEU A 95 1.87 -2.45 -2.56
C LEU A 95 1.12 -2.21 -1.25
N LEU A 96 0.21 -1.25 -1.27
CA LEU A 96 -0.66 -0.94 -0.14
C LEU A 96 -1.89 -1.86 -0.17
N VAL A 97 -2.08 -2.66 0.89
CA VAL A 97 -3.18 -3.64 1.00
C VAL A 97 -4.04 -3.31 2.20
N GLY A 98 -5.35 -3.22 1.98
CA GLY A 98 -6.36 -3.06 3.04
C GLY A 98 -7.26 -4.30 3.09
N ILE A 99 -7.47 -4.85 4.28
CA ILE A 99 -8.33 -6.02 4.49
C ILE A 99 -9.55 -5.60 5.30
N HIS A 100 -10.72 -5.88 4.74
CA HIS A 100 -11.99 -5.89 5.44
C HIS A 100 -12.41 -7.34 5.69
N PHE A 101 -12.94 -7.62 6.88
CA PHE A 101 -13.46 -8.92 7.27
C PHE A 101 -14.98 -8.80 7.33
N ARG A 102 -15.67 -9.61 6.52
CA ARG A 102 -17.13 -9.67 6.58
C ARG A 102 -17.51 -10.56 7.77
N ASN A 103 -18.32 -10.01 8.67
CA ASN A 103 -18.94 -10.80 9.76
C ASN A 103 -19.78 -11.96 9.19
#